data_AF-A0A972AQG9-F1
#
_entry.id   AF-A0A972AQG9-F1
#
_cell.length_a   1.000
_cell.length_b   1.000
_cell.length_c   1.000
_cell.angle_alpha   90.00
_cell.angle_beta   90.00
_cell.angle_gamma   90.00
#
_symmetry.space_group_name_H-M   'P 1'
#
loop_
_entity.id
_entity.type
_entity.pdbx_description
1 polymer ?
#
loop_
_entity_poly.entity_id
_entity_poly.type
_entity_poly.pdbx_seq_one_letter_code
_entity_poly.pdbx_strand_id
1 'polypeptide(L)' 'MRIDEMFKIKEVVISLEAFPPKVDSSFEPVLQAVEQLSTSKPDFMSVTYGAGGGTSKNTIEIASF' A
#
# COMPACT_ATOMS: atom_id res chain seq x y z
N MET A 1 -11.27 7.55 5.52
CA MET A 1 -11.10 8.83 4.77
C MET A 1 -11.49 8.57 3.32
N ARG A 2 -12.00 9.58 2.60
CA ARG A 2 -12.37 9.46 1.17
C ARG A 2 -11.33 10.18 0.31
N ILE A 3 -10.73 9.47 -0.65
CA ILE A 3 -9.66 10.04 -1.51
C ILE A 3 -10.19 11.21 -2.35
N ASP A 4 -11.43 11.14 -2.83
CA ASP A 4 -12.04 12.22 -3.63
C ASP A 4 -12.21 13.53 -2.85
N GLU A 5 -12.40 13.47 -1.53
CA GLU A 5 -12.44 14.67 -0.69
C GLU A 5 -11.04 15.27 -0.49
N MET A 6 -9.98 14.46 -0.52
CA MET A 6 -8.59 14.95 -0.35
C MET A 6 -8.16 15.86 -1.50
N PHE A 7 -8.52 15.49 -2.74
CA PHE A 7 -8.26 16.29 -3.94
C PHE A 7 -9.03 17.62 -3.98
N LYS A 8 -10.08 17.79 -3.16
CA LYS A 8 -10.77 19.09 -3.02
C LYS A 8 -10.07 20.03 -2.05
N ILE A 9 -9.28 19.49 -1.12
CA ILE A 9 -8.67 20.24 -0.01
C ILE A 9 -7.20 20.53 -0.28
N LYS A 10 -6.46 19.57 -0.86
CA LYS A 10 -5.02 19.70 -1.11
C LYS A 10 -4.74 20.10 -2.55
N GLU A 11 -3.78 20.99 -2.73
CA GLU A 11 -3.25 21.38 -4.05
C GLU A 11 -2.49 20.21 -4.72
N VAL A 12 -1.75 19.44 -3.92
CA VAL A 12 -1.03 18.23 -4.37
C VAL A 12 -1.32 17.08 -3.42
N VAL A 13 -1.69 15.95 -3.99
CA VAL A 13 -1.89 14.67 -3.29
C VAL A 13 -0.76 13.73 -3.69
N ILE A 14 -0.04 13.18 -2.72
CA ILE A 14 1.08 12.25 -2.95
C ILE A 14 0.69 10.87 -2.45
N SER A 15 0.71 9.88 -3.34
CA SER A 15 0.46 8.49 -3.00
C SER A 15 1.66 7.61 -3.29
N LEU A 16 1.77 6.50 -2.55
CA LEU A 16 2.74 5.44 -2.81
C LEU A 16 2.00 4.13 -3.10
N GLU A 17 2.61 3.25 -3.89
CA GLU A 17 2.05 1.94 -4.20
C GLU A 17 2.99 0.83 -3.70
N ALA A 18 2.42 -0.14 -2.99
CA ALA A 18 3.12 -1.33 -2.51
C ALA A 18 2.66 -2.57 -3.27
N PHE A 19 3.63 -3.42 -3.62
CA PHE A 19 3.38 -4.69 -4.29
C PHE A 19 3.51 -5.83 -3.28
N PRO A 20 2.48 -6.65 -3.08
CA PRO A 20 2.58 -7.81 -2.20
C PRO A 20 3.67 -8.77 -2.69
N PRO A 21 4.46 -9.34 -1.77
CA PRO A 21 5.45 -10.34 -2.14
C PRO A 21 4.75 -11.58 -2.70
N LYS A 22 5.45 -12.30 -3.57
CA LYS A 22 5.00 -13.61 -4.05
C LYS A 22 4.94 -14.60 -2.88
N VAL A 23 4.14 -15.66 -3.04
CA VAL A 23 3.89 -16.67 -1.99
C VAL A 23 5.17 -17.37 -1.51
N ASP A 24 6.17 -17.47 -2.37
CA ASP A 24 7.47 -18.09 -2.11
C ASP A 24 8.55 -17.11 -1.62
N SER A 25 8.19 -15.83 -1.43
CA SER A 25 9.10 -14.76 -1.02
C SER A 25 8.86 -14.35 0.43
N SER A 26 9.90 -13.84 1.10
CA SER A 26 9.77 -13.32 2.47
C SER A 26 8.87 -12.09 2.50
N PHE A 27 8.00 -12.03 3.51
CA PHE A 27 7.02 -10.96 3.68
C PHE A 27 7.62 -9.74 4.39
N GLU A 28 8.49 -9.98 5.37
CA GLU A 28 9.09 -8.97 6.25
C GLU A 28 9.77 -7.80 5.52
N PRO A 29 10.57 -8.00 4.45
CA PRO A 29 11.22 -6.87 3.78
C PRO A 29 10.23 -5.88 3.17
N VAL A 30 9.10 -6.37 2.63
CA VAL A 30 8.06 -5.51 2.06
C VAL A 30 7.35 -4.76 3.18
N LEU A 31 7.02 -5.43 4.28
CA LEU A 31 6.38 -4.81 5.43
C LEU A 31 7.27 -3.70 6.03
N GLN A 32 8.57 -3.98 6.22
CA GLN A 32 9.53 -2.98 6.70
C GLN A 32 9.65 -1.77 5.76
N ALA A 33 9.64 -2.00 4.45
CA ALA A 33 9.66 -0.90 3.47
C ALA A 33 8.39 -0.05 3.56
N VAL A 34 7.22 -0.68 3.69
CA VAL A 34 5.93 0.02 3.87
C VAL A 34 5.93 0.84 5.16
N GLU A 35 6.37 0.26 6.28
CA GLU A 35 6.51 0.97 7.55
C GLU A 35 7.42 2.20 7.42
N GLN A 36 8.61 2.04 6.84
CA GLN A 36 9.56 3.13 6.65
C GLN A 36 8.99 4.24 5.75
N LEU A 37 8.36 3.87 4.63
CA LEU A 37 7.79 4.83 3.69
C LEU A 37 6.57 5.56 4.28
N SER A 38 5.78 4.91 5.14
CA SER A 38 4.66 5.53 5.84
C SER A 38 5.09 6.74 6.70
N THR A 39 6.33 6.73 7.20
CA THR A 39 6.89 7.86 7.98
C THR A 39 7.05 9.14 7.16
N SER A 40 7.10 9.02 5.83
CA SER A 40 7.12 10.17 4.90
C SER A 40 5.74 10.83 4.74
N LYS A 41 4.70 10.29 5.40
CA LYS A 41 3.32 10.80 5.43
C LYS A 41 2.74 11.02 4.01
N PRO A 42 2.71 9.98 3.15
CA PRO A 42 1.90 10.05 1.95
C PRO A 42 0.44 10.26 2.33
N ASP A 43 -0.33 10.83 1.41
CA ASP A 43 -1.76 11.03 1.57
C ASP A 43 -2.52 9.71 1.65
N PHE A 44 -2.14 8.75 0.82
CA PHE A 44 -2.62 7.38 0.89
C PHE A 44 -1.60 6.43 0.28
N MET A 45 -1.76 5.13 0.58
CA MET A 45 -1.01 4.07 -0.08
C MET A 45 -1.98 3.09 -0.74
N SER A 46 -1.68 2.67 -1.97
CA SER A 46 -2.33 1.54 -2.62
C SER A 46 -1.55 0.26 -2.38
N VAL A 47 -2.25 -0.87 -2.34
CA VAL A 47 -1.64 -2.20 -2.36
C VAL A 47 -2.17 -2.93 -3.58
N THR A 48 -1.28 -3.35 -4.47
CA THR A 48 -1.67 -3.99 -5.73
C THR A 48 -2.33 -5.34 -5.46
N TYR A 49 -3.40 -5.66 -6.20
CA TYR A 49 -4.01 -6.98 -6.19
C TYR A 49 -3.46 -7.82 -7.35
N GLY A 50 -2.79 -8.93 -7.04
CA GLY A 50 -2.20 -9.81 -8.05
C GLY A 50 -3.25 -10.42 -9.00
N ALA A 51 -2.90 -10.54 -10.29
CA ALA A 51 -3.78 -11.16 -11.29
C ALA A 51 -4.19 -12.58 -10.86
N GLY A 52 -5.50 -12.89 -10.93
CA GLY A 52 -6.04 -14.17 -10.47
C GLY A 52 -6.04 -14.36 -8.95
N GLY A 53 -5.61 -13.39 -8.15
CA GLY A 53 -5.75 -13.38 -6.69
C GLY A 53 -4.77 -14.27 -5.92
N GLY A 54 -3.72 -14.79 -6.56
CA GLY A 54 -2.75 -15.70 -5.93
C GLY A 54 -2.03 -15.13 -4.70
N THR A 55 -1.89 -13.80 -4.62
CA THR A 55 -1.28 -13.07 -3.49
C THR A 55 -2.28 -12.23 -2.70
N SER A 56 -3.58 -12.53 -2.82
CA SER A 56 -4.66 -11.76 -2.18
C SER A 56 -4.55 -11.69 -0.66
N LYS A 57 -4.09 -12.76 0.00
CA LYS A 57 -3.85 -12.77 1.45
C LYS A 57 -2.79 -11.74 1.84
N ASN A 58 -1.65 -11.75 1.16
CA ASN A 58 -0.57 -10.78 1.37
C ASN A 58 -1.02 -9.35 1.08
N THR A 59 -1.94 -9.15 0.12
CA THR A 59 -2.55 -7.85 -0.16
C THR A 59 -3.32 -7.32 1.04
N ILE A 60 -4.19 -8.16 1.63
CA ILE A 60 -5.00 -7.79 2.79
C ILE A 60 -4.10 -7.52 4.00
N GLU A 61 -3.08 -8.33 4.20
CA GLU A 61 -2.16 -8.20 5.33
C GLU A 61 -1.42 -6.86 5.31
N ILE A 62 -0.88 -6.45 4.16
CA ILE A 62 -0.24 -5.13 4.01
C ILE A 62 -1.26 -3.99 4.16
N ALA A 63 -2.44 -4.13 3.57
CA ALA A 63 -3.46 -3.07 3.57
C ALA A 63 -4.18 -2.87 4.91
N SER A 64 -4.05 -3.83 5.83
CA SER A 64 -4.69 -3.78 7.16
C SER A 64 -3.79 -3.18 8.24
N PHE A 65 -2.57 -2.78 7.86
CA PHE A 65 -1.64 -2.05 8.71
C PHE A 65 -2.13 -0.61 8.93
#